data_AF-A0A967ITJ5-F1
#
_entry.id   AF-A0A967ITJ5-F1
#
_cell.length_a   1.000
_cell.length_b   1.000
_cell.length_c   1.000
_cell.angle_alpha   90.00
_cell.angle_beta   90.00
_cell.angle_gamma   90.00
#
_symmetry.space_group_name_H-M   'P 1'
#
loop_
_entity.id
_entity.type
_entity.pdbx_description
1 polymer ?
#
loop_
_entity_poly.entity_id
_entity_poly.type
_entity_poly.pdbx_seq_one_letter_code
_entity_poly.pdbx_strand_id
1 'polypeptide(L)'
;MESLYLIPSMPGLSIAIWVAISMVFFYFARVPMHKAIEGLMTGTAGGLRKTALWAKSVAEAMREKDRKVLLESGVASAQEKIMQEFRSVEAGYAKHLSDYPKLQLKLDDNITHIEADYKECGQVTPEAPGWSEVVETIARAQTSNGDRIIEKMLGEIHKSAVAGEKKALSEFRDTAAKRHKILASMAPVWRRLEKLSHDINKKVGSVLETSGRIDKYMTQFEKIAAGGPESIDMLSSKMTKLFIFSLFVLGVAFFGAIINFQLIALPMSELVPAGTRIGGMMVSEISAMVIVTLEIVLGIFLMESLGITNIFPQIAGMMRSKRKILLYAALFGLLFLASVEASLAILREALAEADAALDRSLAGETAGVILNETSSRITVIGQATLGFVLPWILAMVAVPLEMFIEASQHAFTRIFILIMNLLGHISDALAYIIEALFNLLSHLFDAYIIIPTQVANLIENMQART
;
A
#
# COMPACT_ATOMS: atom_id res chain seq x y z
N MET A 1 65.53 -2.92 -40.92
CA MET A 1 64.56 -3.22 -42.00
C MET A 1 65.22 -3.58 -43.34
N GLU A 2 66.54 -3.82 -43.39
CA GLU A 2 67.24 -4.21 -44.64
C GLU A 2 67.43 -5.73 -44.82
N SER A 3 67.14 -6.55 -43.80
CA SER A 3 67.36 -8.01 -43.83
C SER A 3 66.26 -8.84 -44.51
N LEU A 4 65.25 -8.19 -45.10
CA LEU A 4 64.14 -8.84 -45.83
C LEU A 4 64.22 -8.62 -47.36
N TYR A 5 65.20 -7.85 -47.83
CA TYR A 5 65.40 -7.59 -49.26
C TYR A 5 66.41 -8.59 -49.86
N LEU A 6 65.91 -9.58 -50.59
CA LEU A 6 66.70 -10.55 -51.37
C LEU A 6 67.50 -9.86 -52.50
N ILE A 7 67.05 -8.69 -52.98
CA ILE A 7 67.72 -7.87 -53.98
C ILE A 7 67.70 -6.41 -53.52
N PRO A 8 68.82 -5.86 -53.02
CA PRO A 8 68.88 -4.50 -52.47
C PRO A 8 68.64 -3.37 -53.50
N SER A 9 68.82 -3.65 -54.79
CA SER A 9 68.72 -2.66 -55.88
C SER A 9 67.29 -2.39 -56.37
N MET A 10 66.31 -3.25 -56.04
CA MET A 10 64.90 -3.07 -56.40
C MET A 10 63.97 -3.64 -55.31
N PRO A 11 63.54 -2.82 -54.33
CA PRO A 11 62.78 -3.30 -53.18
C PRO A 11 61.43 -3.93 -53.55
N GLY A 12 60.77 -3.45 -54.61
CA GLY A 12 59.51 -4.00 -55.08
C GLY A 12 59.61 -5.45 -55.61
N LEU A 13 60.75 -5.82 -56.21
CA LEU A 13 60.98 -7.16 -56.76
C LEU A 13 61.18 -8.18 -55.65
N SER A 14 61.87 -7.81 -54.58
CA SER A 14 62.04 -8.68 -53.41
C SER A 14 60.72 -8.95 -52.69
N ILE A 15 59.85 -7.94 -52.57
CA ILE A 15 58.51 -8.11 -51.97
C ILE A 15 57.68 -9.05 -52.85
N ALA A 16 57.72 -8.90 -54.17
CA ALA A 16 57.01 -9.77 -55.11
C ALA A 16 57.48 -11.24 -55.01
N ILE A 17 58.78 -11.49 -54.86
CA ILE A 17 59.34 -12.83 -54.67
C ILE A 17 58.85 -13.45 -53.35
N TRP A 18 58.88 -12.70 -52.25
CA TRP A 18 58.36 -13.17 -50.97
C TRP A 18 56.85 -13.46 -51.03
N VAL A 19 56.07 -12.62 -51.71
CA VAL A 19 54.63 -12.85 -51.94
C VAL A 19 54.39 -14.10 -52.77
N ALA A 20 55.20 -14.35 -53.80
CA ALA A 20 55.09 -15.57 -54.61
C ALA A 20 55.42 -16.83 -53.79
N ILE A 21 56.49 -16.80 -52.98
CA ILE A 21 56.86 -17.90 -52.09
C ILE A 21 55.75 -18.17 -51.05
N SER A 22 55.17 -17.12 -50.45
CA SER A 22 54.07 -17.29 -49.49
C SER A 22 52.81 -17.85 -50.17
N MET A 23 52.51 -17.45 -51.40
CA MET A 23 51.37 -17.98 -52.17
C MET A 23 51.51 -19.50 -52.41
N VAL A 24 52.71 -19.97 -52.75
CA VAL A 24 53.01 -21.40 -52.95
C VAL A 24 52.94 -22.17 -51.62
N PHE A 25 53.46 -21.60 -50.54
CA PHE A 25 53.36 -22.21 -49.21
C PHE A 25 51.89 -22.37 -48.78
N PHE A 26 51.08 -21.31 -48.92
CA PHE A 26 49.66 -21.36 -48.58
C PHE A 26 48.84 -22.28 -49.49
N TYR A 27 49.25 -22.47 -50.75
CA TYR A 27 48.65 -23.47 -51.64
C TYR A 27 48.76 -24.89 -51.07
N PHE A 28 49.96 -25.29 -50.61
CA PHE A 28 50.13 -26.60 -49.96
C PHE A 28 49.41 -26.69 -48.61
N ALA A 29 49.32 -25.57 -47.88
CA ALA A 29 48.62 -25.48 -46.60
C ALA A 29 47.10 -25.21 -46.74
N ARG A 30 46.53 -25.26 -47.94
CA ARG A 30 45.12 -24.88 -48.19
C ARG A 30 44.11 -25.66 -47.33
N VAL A 31 44.23 -26.98 -47.31
CA VAL A 31 43.31 -27.87 -46.56
C VAL A 31 43.44 -27.67 -45.04
N PRO A 32 44.65 -27.67 -44.42
CA PRO A 32 44.76 -27.42 -42.99
C PRO A 32 44.33 -26.00 -42.60
N MET A 33 44.55 -24.99 -43.45
CA MET A 33 44.09 -23.62 -43.19
C MET A 33 42.56 -23.49 -43.19
N HIS A 34 41.88 -24.06 -44.19
CA HIS A 34 40.40 -24.08 -44.21
C HIS A 34 39.83 -24.82 -42.99
N LYS A 35 40.39 -25.97 -42.62
CA LYS A 35 39.98 -26.71 -41.40
C LYS A 35 40.24 -25.92 -40.13
N ALA A 36 41.35 -25.17 -40.05
CA ALA A 36 41.64 -24.32 -38.90
C ALA A 36 40.66 -23.15 -38.79
N ILE A 37 40.33 -22.51 -39.91
CA ILE A 37 39.33 -21.43 -39.97
C ILE A 37 37.94 -21.95 -39.59
N GLU A 38 37.51 -23.09 -40.15
CA GLU A 38 36.22 -23.71 -39.83
C GLU A 38 36.15 -24.17 -38.36
N GLY A 39 37.24 -24.74 -37.82
CA GLY A 39 37.35 -25.12 -36.41
C GLY A 39 37.26 -23.92 -35.46
N LEU A 40 37.92 -22.80 -35.81
CA LEU A 40 37.82 -21.55 -35.05
C LEU A 40 36.43 -20.93 -35.16
N MET A 41 35.83 -20.94 -36.35
CA MET A 41 34.47 -20.45 -36.60
C MET A 41 33.44 -21.25 -35.79
N THR A 42 33.45 -22.58 -35.89
CA THR A 42 32.51 -23.45 -35.17
C THR A 42 32.73 -23.41 -33.67
N GLY A 43 33.98 -23.32 -33.20
CA GLY A 43 34.30 -23.17 -31.78
C GLY A 43 33.79 -21.85 -31.19
N THR A 44 34.07 -20.74 -31.87
CA THR A 44 33.67 -19.40 -31.40
C THR A 44 32.18 -19.14 -31.64
N ALA A 45 31.70 -19.13 -32.88
CA ALA A 45 30.30 -18.88 -33.21
C ALA A 45 29.35 -19.94 -32.63
N GLY A 46 29.76 -21.21 -32.64
CA GLY A 46 28.99 -22.28 -31.99
C GLY A 46 28.95 -22.16 -30.47
N GLY A 47 30.05 -21.71 -29.85
CA GLY A 47 30.09 -21.34 -28.44
C GLY A 47 29.08 -20.24 -28.11
N LEU A 48 29.08 -19.15 -28.88
CA LEU A 48 28.13 -18.05 -28.71
C LEU A 48 26.66 -18.45 -28.94
N ARG A 49 26.37 -19.33 -29.89
CA ARG A 49 25.00 -19.88 -30.06
C ARG A 49 24.56 -20.70 -28.85
N LYS A 50 25.46 -21.50 -28.29
CA LYS A 50 25.16 -22.27 -27.07
C LYS A 50 24.92 -21.36 -25.88
N THR A 51 25.70 -20.28 -25.71
CA THR A 51 25.46 -19.30 -24.64
C THR A 51 24.13 -18.57 -24.85
N ALA A 52 23.74 -18.29 -26.09
CA ALA A 52 22.45 -17.69 -26.39
C ALA A 52 21.26 -18.60 -26.03
N LEU A 53 21.34 -19.88 -26.39
CA LEU A 53 20.34 -20.88 -26.02
C LEU A 53 20.25 -21.06 -24.50
N TRP A 54 21.40 -21.14 -23.84
CA TRP A 54 21.46 -21.22 -22.38
C TRP A 54 20.81 -19.99 -21.72
N ALA A 55 21.15 -18.78 -22.15
CA ALA A 55 20.59 -17.55 -21.60
C ALA A 55 19.06 -17.48 -21.78
N LYS A 56 18.54 -17.88 -22.95
CA LYS A 56 17.08 -17.98 -23.19
C LYS A 56 16.43 -19.02 -22.28
N SER A 57 17.04 -20.20 -22.11
CA SER A 57 16.50 -21.23 -21.22
C SER A 57 16.45 -20.79 -19.75
N VAL A 58 17.46 -20.05 -19.29
CA VAL A 58 17.50 -19.49 -17.93
C VAL A 58 16.43 -18.40 -17.77
N ALA A 59 16.23 -17.57 -18.78
CA ALA A 59 15.17 -16.55 -18.79
C ALA A 59 13.77 -17.18 -18.70
N GLU A 60 13.52 -18.26 -19.43
CA GLU A 60 12.25 -19.02 -19.37
C GLU A 60 12.04 -19.68 -18.00
N ALA A 61 13.06 -20.34 -17.46
CA ALA A 61 12.99 -20.95 -16.13
C ALA A 61 12.69 -19.91 -15.03
N MET A 62 13.32 -18.74 -15.09
CA MET A 62 13.06 -17.65 -14.15
C MET A 62 11.67 -17.05 -14.32
N ARG A 63 11.15 -16.97 -15.56
CA ARG A 63 9.79 -16.50 -15.81
C ARG A 63 8.73 -17.43 -15.22
N GLU A 64 8.95 -18.75 -15.29
CA GLU A 64 8.05 -19.71 -14.67
C GLU A 64 8.10 -19.63 -13.13
N LYS A 65 9.31 -19.47 -12.56
CA LYS A 65 9.47 -19.26 -11.12
C LYS A 65 8.78 -17.97 -10.65
N ASP A 66 8.97 -16.86 -11.36
CA ASP A 66 8.33 -15.57 -11.05
C ASP A 66 6.81 -15.71 -11.06
N ARG A 67 6.26 -16.36 -12.09
CA ARG A 67 4.82 -16.64 -12.18
C ARG A 67 4.31 -17.45 -10.98
N LYS A 68 5.02 -18.49 -10.56
CA LYS A 68 4.63 -19.30 -9.38
C LYS A 68 4.63 -18.46 -8.11
N VAL A 69 5.70 -17.71 -7.87
CA VAL A 69 5.83 -16.85 -6.68
C VAL A 69 4.75 -15.76 -6.67
N LEU A 70 4.47 -15.12 -7.80
CA LEU A 70 3.41 -14.12 -7.89
C LEU A 70 2.04 -14.70 -7.55
N LEU A 71 1.71 -15.88 -8.08
CA LEU A 71 0.44 -16.53 -7.77
C LEU A 71 0.34 -16.91 -6.30
N GLU A 72 1.38 -17.53 -5.73
CA GLU A 72 1.41 -17.90 -4.31
C GLU A 72 1.29 -16.67 -3.40
N SER A 73 2.07 -15.62 -3.67
CA SER A 73 2.00 -14.35 -2.94
C SER A 73 0.62 -13.70 -3.08
N GLY A 74 0.06 -13.67 -4.28
CA GLY A 74 -1.27 -13.12 -4.54
C GLY A 74 -2.39 -13.88 -3.82
N VAL A 75 -2.32 -15.21 -3.79
CA VAL A 75 -3.24 -16.07 -3.04
C VAL A 75 -3.11 -15.79 -1.55
N ALA A 76 -1.88 -15.72 -1.02
CA ALA A 76 -1.64 -15.42 0.39
C ALA A 76 -2.20 -14.05 0.79
N SER A 77 -1.95 -12.99 0.00
CA SER A 77 -2.51 -11.67 0.27
C SER A 77 -4.05 -11.63 0.16
N ALA A 78 -4.65 -12.37 -0.77
CA ALA A 78 -6.10 -12.47 -0.87
C ALA A 78 -6.69 -13.21 0.34
N GLN A 79 -6.06 -14.30 0.77
CA GLN A 79 -6.44 -15.05 1.96
C GLN A 79 -6.34 -14.21 3.23
N GLU A 80 -5.29 -13.41 3.39
CA GLU A 80 -5.13 -12.52 4.54
C GLU A 80 -6.27 -11.49 4.63
N LYS A 81 -6.63 -10.85 3.50
CA LYS A 81 -7.77 -9.93 3.45
C LYS A 81 -9.08 -10.60 3.82
N ILE A 82 -9.30 -11.81 3.31
CA ILE A 82 -10.48 -12.62 3.66
C ILE A 82 -10.47 -12.92 5.17
N MET A 83 -9.35 -13.37 5.72
CA MET A 83 -9.21 -13.65 7.16
C MET A 83 -9.41 -12.40 8.03
N GLN A 84 -8.94 -11.24 7.59
CA GLN A 84 -9.15 -9.98 8.29
C GLN A 84 -10.63 -9.60 8.33
N GLU A 85 -11.35 -9.71 7.20
CA GLU A 85 -12.79 -9.49 7.19
C GLU A 85 -13.51 -10.55 8.05
N PHE A 86 -13.11 -11.82 8.03
CA PHE A 86 -13.69 -12.83 8.91
C PHE A 86 -13.48 -12.53 10.40
N ARG A 87 -12.30 -12.05 10.80
CA ARG A 87 -12.07 -11.63 12.20
C ARG A 87 -12.89 -10.41 12.57
N SER A 88 -13.04 -9.46 11.64
CA SER A 88 -13.91 -8.29 11.80
C SER A 88 -15.37 -8.71 11.97
N VAL A 89 -15.83 -9.65 11.13
CA VAL A 89 -17.14 -10.30 11.19
C VAL A 89 -17.30 -10.99 12.52
N GLU A 90 -16.36 -11.82 12.98
CA GLU A 90 -16.48 -12.55 14.24
C GLU A 90 -16.65 -11.59 15.43
N ALA A 91 -15.83 -10.53 15.50
CA ALA A 91 -15.95 -9.52 16.54
C ALA A 91 -17.27 -8.73 16.48
N GLY A 92 -17.75 -8.41 15.26
CA GLY A 92 -19.00 -7.69 15.04
C GLY A 92 -20.24 -8.56 15.24
N TYR A 93 -20.31 -9.70 14.55
CA TYR A 93 -21.38 -10.68 14.60
C TYR A 93 -21.54 -11.30 15.98
N ALA A 94 -20.47 -11.66 16.71
CA ALA A 94 -20.63 -12.17 18.07
C ALA A 94 -21.41 -11.18 18.95
N LYS A 95 -21.14 -9.88 18.78
CA LYS A 95 -21.84 -8.79 19.48
C LYS A 95 -23.25 -8.55 18.91
N HIS A 96 -23.43 -8.64 17.59
CA HIS A 96 -24.73 -8.39 16.95
C HIS A 96 -25.72 -9.54 17.17
N LEU A 97 -25.29 -10.80 17.08
CA LEU A 97 -26.10 -11.98 17.39
C LEU A 97 -26.40 -12.11 18.89
N SER A 98 -25.47 -11.73 19.79
CA SER A 98 -25.77 -11.77 21.23
C SER A 98 -26.87 -10.79 21.64
N ASP A 99 -27.01 -9.70 20.90
CA ASP A 99 -27.99 -8.65 21.18
C ASP A 99 -29.31 -8.88 20.44
N TYR A 100 -29.32 -9.66 19.35
CA TYR A 100 -30.52 -9.84 18.53
C TYR A 100 -31.69 -10.49 19.29
N PRO A 101 -31.50 -11.61 20.05
CA PRO A 101 -32.58 -12.17 20.88
C PRO A 101 -33.09 -11.17 21.93
N LYS A 102 -32.21 -10.34 22.51
CA LYS A 102 -32.61 -9.32 23.49
C LYS A 102 -33.44 -8.20 22.84
N LEU A 103 -33.11 -7.83 21.61
CA LEU A 103 -33.90 -6.87 20.83
C LEU A 103 -35.26 -7.47 20.47
N GLN A 104 -35.30 -8.73 20.04
CA GLN A 104 -36.54 -9.43 19.73
C GLN A 104 -37.46 -9.54 20.97
N LEU A 105 -36.91 -9.94 22.12
CA LEU A 105 -37.68 -9.99 23.38
C LEU A 105 -38.23 -8.60 23.76
N LYS A 106 -37.44 -7.53 23.60
CA LYS A 106 -37.91 -6.16 23.84
C LYS A 106 -38.99 -5.73 22.85
N LEU A 107 -38.90 -6.16 21.59
CA LEU A 107 -39.90 -5.89 20.58
C LEU A 107 -41.23 -6.54 20.99
N ASP A 108 -41.19 -7.83 21.33
CA ASP A 108 -42.36 -8.61 21.74
C ASP A 108 -43.00 -8.07 23.04
N ASP A 109 -42.19 -7.65 24.00
CA ASP A 109 -42.66 -7.03 25.26
C ASP A 109 -43.38 -5.70 25.00
N ASN A 110 -42.81 -4.83 24.17
CA ASN A 110 -43.46 -3.56 23.81
C ASN A 110 -44.73 -3.78 22.97
N ILE A 111 -44.77 -4.81 22.10
CA ILE A 111 -45.98 -5.17 21.34
C ILE A 111 -47.07 -5.66 22.31
N THR A 112 -46.72 -6.53 23.25
CA THR A 112 -47.65 -7.07 24.27
C THR A 112 -48.21 -5.96 25.16
N HIS A 113 -47.37 -5.00 25.56
CA HIS A 113 -47.81 -3.83 26.33
C HIS A 113 -48.80 -2.95 25.54
N ILE A 114 -48.55 -2.72 24.25
CA ILE A 114 -49.50 -1.99 23.39
C ILE A 114 -50.81 -2.77 23.26
N GLU A 115 -50.75 -4.09 23.11
CA GLU A 115 -51.95 -4.92 22.99
C GLU A 115 -52.79 -4.92 24.28
N ALA A 116 -52.13 -4.91 25.45
CA ALA A 116 -52.78 -4.80 26.76
C ALA A 116 -53.43 -3.42 26.95
N ASP A 117 -52.69 -2.33 26.70
CA ASP A 117 -53.21 -0.95 26.76
C ASP A 117 -54.38 -0.76 25.78
N TYR A 118 -54.34 -1.43 24.62
CA TYR A 118 -55.40 -1.38 23.61
C TYR A 118 -56.67 -2.07 24.10
N LYS A 119 -56.54 -3.25 24.73
CA LYS A 119 -57.67 -3.99 25.33
C LYS A 119 -58.32 -3.18 26.46
N GLU A 120 -57.52 -2.51 27.30
CA GLU A 120 -58.02 -1.63 28.36
C GLU A 120 -58.74 -0.38 27.83
N CYS A 121 -58.41 0.08 26.61
CA CYS A 121 -59.10 1.17 25.95
C CYS A 121 -60.47 0.79 25.34
N GLY A 122 -60.93 -0.46 25.47
CA GLY A 122 -62.24 -0.93 25.00
C GLY A 122 -63.43 -0.11 25.53
N GLN A 123 -64.52 0.03 24.76
CA GLN A 123 -65.73 0.78 25.16
C GLN A 123 -66.57 -0.02 26.16
N VAL A 124 -66.63 0.48 27.39
CA VAL A 124 -67.77 0.24 28.28
C VAL A 124 -68.68 1.45 28.11
N THR A 125 -69.80 1.28 27.42
CA THR A 125 -70.87 2.28 27.38
C THR A 125 -71.40 2.46 28.81
N PRO A 126 -71.45 3.69 29.36
CA PRO A 126 -72.03 3.91 30.68
C PRO A 126 -73.49 3.44 30.66
N GLU A 127 -73.92 2.71 31.70
CA GLU A 127 -75.30 2.26 31.82
C GLU A 127 -76.24 3.47 31.84
N ALA A 128 -77.35 3.36 31.11
CA ALA A 128 -78.33 4.44 31.02
C ALA A 128 -78.84 4.82 32.43
N PRO A 129 -79.07 6.12 32.71
CA PRO A 129 -79.48 6.59 34.03
C PRO A 129 -80.71 5.81 34.53
N GLY A 130 -80.83 5.62 35.85
CA GLY A 130 -81.89 4.84 36.53
C GLY A 130 -83.32 5.38 36.36
N TRP A 131 -83.79 5.49 35.12
CA TRP A 131 -85.15 5.86 34.76
C TRP A 131 -86.17 4.85 35.28
N SER A 132 -85.75 3.61 35.55
CA SER A 132 -86.59 2.56 36.13
C SER A 132 -87.15 2.95 37.50
N GLU A 133 -86.32 3.51 38.38
CA GLU A 133 -86.70 3.87 39.75
C GLU A 133 -87.64 5.09 39.76
N VAL A 134 -87.38 6.06 38.86
CA VAL A 134 -88.21 7.25 38.68
C VAL A 134 -89.58 6.89 38.08
N VAL A 135 -89.64 5.99 37.11
CA VAL A 135 -90.90 5.46 36.54
C VAL A 135 -91.69 4.65 37.56
N GLU A 136 -91.02 3.87 38.41
CA GLU A 136 -91.66 3.13 39.51
C GLU A 136 -92.27 4.07 40.56
N THR A 137 -91.62 5.21 40.80
CA THR A 137 -92.12 6.23 41.73
C THR A 137 -93.36 6.95 41.15
N ILE A 138 -93.39 7.19 39.83
CA ILE A 138 -94.57 7.72 39.12
C ILE A 138 -95.74 6.72 39.20
N ALA A 139 -95.47 5.44 39.00
CA ALA A 139 -96.50 4.39 39.06
C ALA A 139 -97.15 4.31 40.46
N ARG A 140 -96.41 4.57 41.53
CA ARG A 140 -96.92 4.58 42.91
C ARG A 140 -97.69 5.86 43.29
N ALA A 141 -97.55 6.96 42.54
CA ALA A 141 -98.06 8.28 42.93
C ALA A 141 -99.30 8.77 42.17
N GLN A 142 -99.79 8.03 41.17
CA GLN A 142 -100.97 8.37 40.37
C GLN A 142 -102.31 8.46 41.15
N THR A 143 -102.33 8.27 42.47
CA THR A 143 -103.56 8.19 43.27
C THR A 143 -103.95 9.50 44.01
N SER A 144 -103.24 10.62 43.83
CA SER A 144 -103.51 11.86 44.60
C SER A 144 -103.52 13.14 43.75
N ASN A 145 -104.72 13.73 43.59
CA ASN A 145 -104.96 14.99 42.88
C ASN A 145 -104.51 16.21 43.70
N GLY A 146 -103.40 16.82 43.29
CA GLY A 146 -103.01 18.16 43.70
C GLY A 146 -101.91 18.68 42.78
N ASP A 147 -102.18 19.76 42.04
CA ASP A 147 -101.24 20.42 41.11
C ASP A 147 -99.86 20.64 41.73
N ARG A 148 -99.83 20.96 43.03
CA ARG A 148 -98.62 21.22 43.80
C ARG A 148 -97.77 19.97 44.08
N ILE A 149 -98.36 18.77 44.11
CA ILE A 149 -97.65 17.49 44.25
C ILE A 149 -97.06 17.08 42.90
N ILE A 150 -97.81 17.27 41.81
CA ILE A 150 -97.33 17.00 40.45
C ILE A 150 -96.20 17.96 40.06
N GLU A 151 -96.31 19.25 40.40
CA GLU A 151 -95.23 20.23 40.19
C GLU A 151 -93.97 19.87 40.99
N LYS A 152 -94.13 19.43 42.24
CA LYS A 152 -93.02 18.95 43.08
C LYS A 152 -92.39 17.66 42.53
N MET A 153 -93.19 16.74 42.00
CA MET A 153 -92.75 15.49 41.36
C MET A 153 -92.03 15.73 40.04
N LEU A 154 -92.57 16.58 39.16
CA LEU A 154 -91.89 17.03 37.94
C LEU A 154 -90.59 17.76 38.28
N GLY A 155 -90.57 18.54 39.35
CA GLY A 155 -89.36 19.15 39.91
C GLY A 155 -88.34 18.12 40.41
N GLU A 156 -88.77 17.04 41.07
CA GLU A 156 -87.91 15.94 41.52
C GLU A 156 -87.41 15.07 40.35
N ILE A 157 -88.24 14.82 39.33
CA ILE A 157 -87.85 14.16 38.07
C ILE A 157 -86.83 15.01 37.32
N HIS A 158 -87.08 16.31 37.17
CA HIS A 158 -86.15 17.22 36.52
C HIS A 158 -84.82 17.25 37.28
N LYS A 159 -84.87 17.33 38.63
CA LYS A 159 -83.67 17.30 39.47
C LYS A 159 -82.91 15.96 39.39
N SER A 160 -83.61 14.82 39.33
CA SER A 160 -83.02 13.49 39.17
C SER A 160 -82.44 13.27 37.77
N ALA A 161 -83.14 13.71 36.72
CA ALA A 161 -82.69 13.65 35.34
C ALA A 161 -81.43 14.51 35.15
N VAL A 162 -81.42 15.75 35.67
CA VAL A 162 -80.26 16.63 35.65
C VAL A 162 -79.10 16.05 36.50
N ALA A 163 -79.39 15.40 37.63
CA ALA A 163 -78.38 14.74 38.45
C ALA A 163 -77.79 13.49 37.76
N GLY A 164 -78.63 12.67 37.12
CA GLY A 164 -78.24 11.48 36.36
C GLY A 164 -77.46 11.83 35.09
N GLU A 165 -77.89 12.86 34.36
CA GLU A 165 -77.16 13.42 33.22
C GLU A 165 -75.79 13.95 33.67
N LYS A 166 -75.75 14.72 34.76
CA LYS A 166 -74.48 15.23 35.32
C LYS A 166 -73.56 14.09 35.76
N LYS A 167 -74.10 13.02 36.35
CA LYS A 167 -73.34 11.83 36.77
C LYS A 167 -72.82 11.03 35.58
N ALA A 168 -73.67 10.77 34.58
CA ALA A 168 -73.28 10.10 33.34
C ALA A 168 -72.24 10.92 32.55
N LEU A 169 -72.40 12.25 32.49
CA LEU A 169 -71.40 13.14 31.90
C LEU A 169 -70.09 13.14 32.69
N SER A 170 -70.12 13.10 34.03
CA SER A 170 -68.89 12.98 34.82
C SER A 170 -68.19 11.64 34.62
N GLU A 171 -68.94 10.53 34.62
CA GLU A 171 -68.38 9.19 34.38
C GLU A 171 -67.85 9.04 32.95
N PHE A 172 -68.52 9.64 31.97
CA PHE A 172 -68.04 9.72 30.60
C PHE A 172 -66.77 10.56 30.49
N ARG A 173 -66.70 11.72 31.16
CA ARG A 173 -65.49 12.56 31.20
C ARG A 173 -64.32 11.85 31.88
N ASP A 174 -64.57 11.14 32.97
CA ASP A 174 -63.54 10.38 33.70
C ASP A 174 -63.04 9.20 32.87
N THR A 175 -63.94 8.49 32.19
CA THR A 175 -63.60 7.38 31.28
C THR A 175 -62.82 7.88 30.06
N ALA A 176 -63.23 9.02 29.49
CA ALA A 176 -62.52 9.67 28.39
C ALA A 176 -61.12 10.16 28.82
N ALA A 177 -60.99 10.75 30.02
CA ALA A 177 -59.72 11.18 30.57
C ALA A 177 -58.76 10.00 30.80
N LYS A 178 -59.28 8.88 31.35
CA LYS A 178 -58.51 7.63 31.51
C LYS A 178 -58.01 7.09 30.17
N ARG A 179 -58.86 7.07 29.14
CA ARG A 179 -58.47 6.67 27.77
C ARG A 179 -57.42 7.58 27.15
N HIS A 180 -57.61 8.88 27.23
CA HIS A 180 -56.62 9.84 26.71
C HIS A 180 -55.28 9.69 27.43
N LYS A 181 -55.28 9.35 28.73
CA LYS A 181 -54.06 9.04 29.48
C LYS A 181 -53.37 7.76 29.00
N ILE A 182 -54.12 6.68 28.75
CA ILE A 182 -53.58 5.40 28.23
C ILE A 182 -53.07 5.58 26.78
N LEU A 183 -53.83 6.26 25.92
CA LEU A 183 -53.40 6.59 24.56
C LEU A 183 -52.14 7.49 24.57
N ALA A 184 -52.04 8.43 25.51
CA ALA A 184 -50.84 9.24 25.68
C ALA A 184 -49.63 8.43 26.14
N SER A 185 -49.81 7.37 26.94
CA SER A 185 -48.73 6.46 27.34
C SER A 185 -48.31 5.48 26.24
N MET A 186 -49.15 5.21 25.24
CA MET A 186 -48.77 4.40 24.06
C MET A 186 -47.81 5.15 23.11
N ALA A 187 -47.96 6.46 22.95
CA ALA A 187 -47.13 7.27 22.05
C ALA A 187 -45.60 7.10 22.25
N PRO A 188 -45.06 7.11 23.49
CA PRO A 188 -43.64 6.83 23.72
C PRO A 188 -43.25 5.37 23.46
N VAL A 189 -44.16 4.40 23.63
CA VAL A 189 -43.90 2.98 23.29
C VAL A 189 -43.73 2.81 21.78
N TRP A 190 -44.58 3.47 20.99
CA TRP A 190 -44.49 3.46 19.52
C TRP A 190 -43.16 4.04 19.02
N ARG A 191 -42.70 5.16 19.61
CA ARG A 191 -41.38 5.73 19.31
C ARG A 191 -40.23 4.79 19.70
N ARG A 192 -40.38 3.99 20.76
CA ARG A 192 -39.38 2.97 21.13
C ARG A 192 -39.36 1.82 20.13
N LEU A 193 -40.51 1.34 19.67
CA LEU A 193 -40.63 0.32 18.63
C LEU A 193 -39.99 0.77 17.32
N GLU A 194 -40.25 2.01 16.90
CA GLU A 194 -39.66 2.61 15.70
C GLU A 194 -38.13 2.65 15.80
N LYS A 195 -37.58 3.13 16.92
CA LYS A 195 -36.13 3.14 17.17
C LYS A 195 -35.54 1.73 17.15
N LEU A 196 -36.19 0.77 17.80
CA LEU A 196 -35.70 -0.59 17.90
C LEU A 196 -35.71 -1.30 16.53
N SER A 197 -36.74 -1.04 15.71
CA SER A 197 -36.81 -1.48 14.32
C SER A 197 -35.70 -0.87 13.46
N HIS A 198 -35.43 0.43 13.63
CA HIS A 198 -34.33 1.11 12.93
C HIS A 198 -32.96 0.51 13.31
N ASP A 199 -32.73 0.23 14.59
CA ASP A 199 -31.50 -0.39 15.07
C ASP A 199 -31.32 -1.82 14.52
N ILE A 200 -32.39 -2.61 14.45
CA ILE A 200 -32.37 -3.94 13.82
C ILE A 200 -32.02 -3.81 12.34
N ASN A 201 -32.67 -2.89 11.60
CA ASN A 201 -32.42 -2.71 10.17
C ASN A 201 -30.96 -2.28 9.90
N LYS A 202 -30.41 -1.37 10.72
CA LYS A 202 -29.01 -0.96 10.62
C LYS A 202 -28.03 -2.12 10.88
N LYS A 203 -28.29 -2.94 11.90
CA LYS A 203 -27.47 -4.12 12.21
C LYS A 203 -27.55 -5.15 11.06
N VAL A 204 -28.73 -5.43 10.52
CA VAL A 204 -28.92 -6.33 9.37
C VAL A 204 -28.25 -5.79 8.12
N GLY A 205 -28.36 -4.48 7.85
CA GLY A 205 -27.67 -3.83 6.73
C GLY A 205 -26.15 -3.97 6.81
N SER A 206 -25.57 -3.79 8.00
CA SER A 206 -24.13 -3.97 8.23
C SER A 206 -23.66 -5.42 8.01
N VAL A 207 -24.46 -6.40 8.43
CA VAL A 207 -24.26 -7.84 8.18
C VAL A 207 -24.27 -8.13 6.67
N LEU A 208 -25.27 -7.63 5.94
CA LEU A 208 -25.38 -7.81 4.49
C LEU A 208 -24.22 -7.15 3.72
N GLU A 209 -23.84 -5.93 4.09
CA GLU A 209 -22.71 -5.23 3.48
C GLU A 209 -21.41 -6.01 3.67
N THR A 210 -21.19 -6.53 4.88
CA THR A 210 -20.00 -7.32 5.21
C THR A 210 -19.99 -8.64 4.44
N SER A 211 -21.11 -9.35 4.36
CA SER A 211 -21.25 -10.54 3.52
C SER A 211 -20.95 -10.24 2.05
N GLY A 212 -21.40 -9.10 1.53
CA GLY A 212 -21.12 -8.65 0.17
C GLY A 212 -19.63 -8.30 -0.06
N ARG A 213 -18.91 -7.82 0.96
CA ARG A 213 -17.45 -7.64 0.89
C ARG A 213 -16.71 -8.98 0.86
N ILE A 214 -17.11 -9.93 1.71
CA ILE A 214 -16.53 -11.29 1.72
C ILE A 214 -16.70 -11.95 0.36
N ASP A 215 -17.89 -11.87 -0.23
CA ASP A 215 -18.19 -12.43 -1.56
C ASP A 215 -17.29 -11.84 -2.65
N LYS A 216 -17.08 -10.52 -2.65
CA LYS A 216 -16.14 -9.85 -3.56
C LYS A 216 -14.71 -10.34 -3.37
N TYR A 217 -14.23 -10.47 -2.14
CA TYR A 217 -12.89 -10.98 -1.88
C TYR A 217 -12.75 -12.46 -2.22
N MET A 218 -13.80 -13.26 -2.00
CA MET A 218 -13.85 -14.67 -2.37
C MET A 218 -13.78 -14.84 -3.89
N THR A 219 -14.55 -14.05 -4.65
CA THR A 219 -14.50 -14.03 -6.11
C THR A 219 -13.10 -13.63 -6.62
N GLN A 220 -12.45 -12.64 -5.99
CA GLN A 220 -11.08 -12.26 -6.33
C GLN A 220 -10.09 -13.38 -6.01
N PHE A 221 -10.24 -14.03 -4.86
CA PHE A 221 -9.43 -15.18 -4.46
C PHE A 221 -9.56 -16.33 -5.46
N GLU A 222 -10.78 -16.70 -5.85
CA GLU A 222 -11.03 -17.76 -6.84
C GLU A 222 -10.37 -17.42 -8.19
N LYS A 223 -10.47 -16.17 -8.66
CA LYS A 223 -9.82 -15.72 -9.90
C LYS A 223 -8.29 -15.80 -9.84
N ILE A 224 -7.69 -15.43 -8.70
CA ILE A 224 -6.24 -15.51 -8.50
C ILE A 224 -5.80 -16.97 -8.36
N ALA A 225 -6.54 -17.77 -7.59
CA ALA A 225 -6.27 -19.19 -7.36
C ALA A 225 -6.41 -20.03 -8.64
N ALA A 226 -7.31 -19.66 -9.56
CA ALA A 226 -7.42 -20.28 -10.88
C ALA A 226 -6.17 -20.06 -11.76
N GLY A 227 -5.30 -19.11 -11.43
CA GLY A 227 -4.01 -18.92 -12.10
C GLY A 227 -4.09 -18.49 -13.56
N GLY A 228 -5.22 -17.88 -13.97
CA GLY A 228 -5.44 -17.43 -15.35
C GLY A 228 -4.46 -16.33 -15.79
N PRO A 229 -4.23 -16.18 -17.11
CA PRO A 229 -3.28 -15.18 -17.64
C PRO A 229 -3.63 -13.74 -17.23
N GLU A 230 -4.94 -13.40 -17.19
CA GLU A 230 -5.42 -12.09 -16.72
C GLU A 230 -5.03 -11.80 -15.27
N SER A 231 -5.11 -12.80 -14.39
CA SER A 231 -4.75 -12.67 -12.98
C SER A 231 -3.25 -12.46 -12.82
N ILE A 232 -2.42 -13.16 -13.60
CA ILE A 232 -0.95 -13.00 -13.60
C ILE A 232 -0.57 -11.59 -14.08
N ASP A 233 -1.18 -11.11 -15.16
CA ASP A 233 -0.92 -9.77 -15.70
C ASP A 233 -1.37 -8.67 -14.73
N MET A 234 -2.54 -8.83 -14.11
CA MET A 234 -3.04 -7.92 -13.08
C MET A 234 -2.06 -7.86 -11.88
N LEU A 235 -1.61 -9.01 -11.37
CA LEU A 235 -0.66 -9.09 -10.27
C LEU A 235 0.69 -8.49 -10.64
N SER A 236 1.23 -8.81 -11.81
CA SER A 236 2.48 -8.25 -12.31
C SER A 236 2.39 -6.73 -12.47
N SER A 237 1.28 -6.22 -13.02
CA SER A 237 1.03 -4.77 -13.13
C SER A 237 0.99 -4.11 -11.75
N LYS A 238 0.30 -4.73 -10.79
CA LYS A 238 0.22 -4.23 -9.41
C LYS A 238 1.61 -4.18 -8.76
N MET A 239 2.40 -5.26 -8.85
CA MET A 239 3.75 -5.30 -8.29
C MET A 239 4.67 -4.29 -8.98
N THR A 240 4.58 -4.13 -10.29
CA THR A 240 5.37 -3.12 -11.03
C THR A 240 5.01 -1.70 -10.59
N LYS A 241 3.72 -1.38 -10.42
CA LYS A 241 3.27 -0.08 -9.93
C LYS A 241 3.75 0.17 -8.50
N LEU A 242 3.65 -0.83 -7.62
CA LEU A 242 4.16 -0.75 -6.25
C LEU A 242 5.65 -0.46 -6.24
N PHE A 243 6.46 -1.18 -7.04
CA PHE A 243 7.90 -0.97 -7.13
C PHE A 243 8.27 0.45 -7.58
N ILE A 244 7.62 0.97 -8.64
CA ILE A 244 7.90 2.31 -9.17
C ILE A 244 7.52 3.38 -8.14
N PHE A 245 6.35 3.23 -7.52
CA PHE A 245 5.89 4.16 -6.49
C PHE A 245 6.81 4.13 -5.27
N SER A 246 7.16 2.95 -4.77
CA SER A 246 8.06 2.80 -3.62
C SER A 246 9.45 3.35 -3.92
N LEU A 247 9.98 3.12 -5.13
CA LEU A 247 11.29 3.64 -5.55
C LEU A 247 11.29 5.17 -5.61
N PHE A 248 10.22 5.78 -6.14
CA PHE A 248 10.06 7.22 -6.19
C PHE A 248 10.02 7.83 -4.78
N VAL A 249 9.18 7.28 -3.90
CA VAL A 249 9.04 7.76 -2.53
C VAL A 249 10.34 7.54 -1.73
N LEU A 250 11.01 6.39 -1.91
CA LEU A 250 12.31 6.12 -1.29
C LEU A 250 13.40 7.09 -1.81
N GLY A 251 13.33 7.50 -3.07
CA GLY A 251 14.19 8.54 -3.63
C GLY A 251 13.98 9.90 -2.93
N VAL A 252 12.72 10.32 -2.74
CA VAL A 252 12.39 11.54 -1.99
C VAL A 252 12.87 11.45 -0.54
N ALA A 253 12.66 10.30 0.10
CA ALA A 253 13.16 10.02 1.44
C ALA A 253 14.69 10.11 1.55
N PHE A 254 15.41 9.59 0.57
CA PHE A 254 16.87 9.69 0.50
C PHE A 254 17.34 11.15 0.44
N PHE A 255 16.67 12.00 -0.34
CA PHE A 255 16.93 13.45 -0.31
C PHE A 255 16.62 14.07 1.06
N GLY A 256 15.52 13.66 1.69
CA GLY A 256 15.21 14.07 3.07
C GLY A 256 16.31 13.68 4.06
N ALA A 257 16.89 12.49 3.91
CA ALA A 257 17.98 12.01 4.77
C ALA A 257 19.28 12.80 4.54
N ILE A 258 19.58 13.20 3.31
CA ILE A 258 20.72 14.09 3.01
C ILE A 258 20.51 15.46 3.66
N ILE A 259 19.30 16.02 3.59
CA ILE A 259 19.00 17.31 4.23
C ILE A 259 19.15 17.19 5.76
N ASN A 260 18.63 16.12 6.37
CA ASN A 260 18.77 15.82 7.80
C ASN A 260 20.25 15.72 8.20
N PHE A 261 21.03 14.94 7.44
CA PHE A 261 22.47 14.83 7.63
C PHE A 261 23.19 16.18 7.58
N GLN A 262 22.87 17.02 6.59
CA GLN A 262 23.49 18.35 6.44
C GLN A 262 23.10 19.32 7.56
N LEU A 263 21.88 19.20 8.12
CA LEU A 263 21.46 20.00 9.27
C LEU A 263 22.27 19.69 10.53
N ILE A 264 22.68 18.43 10.68
CA ILE A 264 23.37 17.93 11.89
C ILE A 264 24.88 18.07 11.77
N ALA A 265 25.46 17.82 10.60
CA ALA A 265 26.91 17.69 10.44
C ALA A 265 27.68 18.96 10.83
N LEU A 266 27.14 20.15 10.52
CA LEU A 266 27.78 21.43 10.82
C LEU A 266 27.84 21.74 12.32
N PRO A 267 26.73 21.79 13.09
CA PRO A 267 26.81 22.03 14.53
C PRO A 267 27.60 20.93 15.27
N MET A 268 27.63 19.70 14.74
CA MET A 268 28.44 18.62 15.33
C MET A 268 29.96 18.79 15.12
N SER A 269 30.42 19.54 14.12
CA SER A 269 31.87 19.81 13.98
C SER A 269 32.43 20.75 15.04
N GLU A 270 31.57 21.52 15.70
CA GLU A 270 31.93 22.38 16.83
C GLU A 270 31.86 21.64 18.17
N LEU A 271 30.92 20.70 18.31
CA LEU A 271 30.74 19.90 19.53
C LEU A 271 31.76 18.76 19.67
N VAL A 272 32.34 18.33 18.55
CA VAL A 272 33.31 17.23 18.48
C VAL A 272 34.70 17.81 18.21
N PRO A 273 35.77 17.33 18.86
CA PRO A 273 37.11 17.91 18.72
C PRO A 273 37.55 18.14 17.27
N ALA A 274 37.74 19.41 16.91
CA ALA A 274 38.09 19.84 15.56
C ALA A 274 39.35 19.14 15.04
N GLY A 275 39.31 18.69 13.79
CA GLY A 275 40.44 18.08 13.09
C GLY A 275 40.65 16.58 13.34
N THR A 276 39.88 15.96 14.24
CA THR A 276 39.91 14.50 14.39
C THR A 276 39.27 13.86 13.17
N ARG A 277 40.04 13.02 12.45
CA ARG A 277 39.56 12.25 11.32
C ARG A 277 39.71 10.76 11.60
N ILE A 278 38.69 9.99 11.26
CA ILE A 278 38.70 8.53 11.35
C ILE A 278 38.49 8.00 9.94
N GLY A 279 39.46 7.25 9.40
CA GLY A 279 39.34 6.67 8.05
C GLY A 279 39.20 7.70 6.91
N GLY A 280 39.70 8.93 7.10
CA GLY A 280 39.66 10.01 6.10
C GLY A 280 38.45 10.96 6.21
N MET A 281 37.38 10.55 6.89
CA MET A 281 36.19 11.37 7.16
C MET A 281 36.33 12.14 8.49
N MET A 282 35.64 13.28 8.62
CA MET A 282 35.58 14.03 9.87
C MET A 282 34.68 13.29 10.89
N VAL A 283 35.03 13.32 12.18
CA VAL A 283 34.20 12.66 13.21
C VAL A 283 32.79 13.25 13.29
N SER A 284 32.60 14.53 12.93
CA SER A 284 31.29 15.17 12.81
C SER A 284 30.40 14.53 11.76
N GLU A 285 30.95 14.20 10.58
CA GLU A 285 30.25 13.50 9.51
C GLU A 285 29.85 12.10 9.95
N ILE A 286 30.76 11.37 10.61
CA ILE A 286 30.44 10.03 11.14
C ILE A 286 29.32 10.11 12.18
N SER A 287 29.38 11.10 13.08
CA SER A 287 28.39 11.28 14.13
C SER A 287 27.01 11.62 13.55
N ALA A 288 26.95 12.49 12.54
CA ALA A 288 25.71 12.81 11.84
C ALA A 288 25.12 11.59 11.11
N MET A 289 25.94 10.78 10.43
CA MET A 289 25.49 9.53 9.80
C MET A 289 24.92 8.54 10.83
N VAL A 290 25.56 8.42 12.01
CA VAL A 290 25.09 7.53 13.08
C VAL A 290 23.74 7.98 13.62
N ILE A 291 23.54 9.29 13.82
CA ILE A 291 22.24 9.84 14.27
C ILE A 291 21.16 9.51 13.23
N VAL A 292 21.35 9.92 11.96
CA VAL A 292 20.38 9.66 10.87
C VAL A 292 20.06 8.16 10.75
N THR A 293 21.07 7.30 10.85
CA THR A 293 20.87 5.84 10.78
C THR A 293 20.06 5.33 11.97
N LEU A 294 20.34 5.82 13.18
CA LEU A 294 19.59 5.45 14.38
C LEU A 294 18.13 5.90 14.26
N GLU A 295 17.87 7.08 13.70
CA GLU A 295 16.50 7.56 13.43
C GLU A 295 15.74 6.65 12.49
N ILE A 296 16.34 6.28 11.35
CA ILE A 296 15.73 5.36 10.39
C ILE A 296 15.41 4.02 11.07
N VAL A 297 16.34 3.48 11.86
CA VAL A 297 16.15 2.21 12.59
C VAL A 297 15.01 2.32 13.61
N LEU A 298 14.98 3.38 14.42
CA LEU A 298 13.91 3.61 15.39
C LEU A 298 12.56 3.82 14.69
N GLY A 299 12.55 4.51 13.54
CA GLY A 299 11.39 4.68 12.67
C GLY A 299 10.83 3.38 12.16
N ILE A 300 11.68 2.50 11.64
CA ILE A 300 11.28 1.14 11.21
C ILE A 300 10.67 0.37 12.38
N PHE A 301 11.29 0.37 13.55
CA PHE A 301 10.73 -0.31 14.73
C PHE A 301 9.41 0.30 15.22
N LEU A 302 9.25 1.63 15.12
CA LEU A 302 8.01 2.31 15.47
C LEU A 302 6.86 1.87 14.54
N MET A 303 7.09 1.91 13.23
CA MET A 303 6.09 1.54 12.22
C MET A 303 5.69 0.06 12.30
N GLU A 304 6.66 -0.82 12.55
CA GLU A 304 6.43 -2.25 12.77
C GLU A 304 5.64 -2.50 14.07
N SER A 305 5.97 -1.78 15.15
CA SER A 305 5.28 -1.94 16.44
C SER A 305 3.84 -1.40 16.40
N LEU A 306 3.57 -0.40 15.56
CA LEU A 306 2.22 0.07 15.28
C LEU A 306 1.40 -0.94 14.46
N GLY A 307 2.08 -1.82 13.70
CA GLY A 307 1.45 -2.74 12.76
C GLY A 307 1.01 -2.03 11.47
N ILE A 308 1.69 -0.92 11.14
CA ILE A 308 1.54 -0.25 9.83
C ILE A 308 2.36 -1.01 8.79
N THR A 309 3.56 -1.48 9.18
CA THR A 309 4.43 -2.31 8.35
C THR A 309 4.57 -3.72 8.92
N ASN A 310 4.96 -4.68 8.07
CA ASN A 310 5.26 -6.08 8.40
C ASN A 310 6.63 -6.51 7.84
N ILE A 311 7.64 -5.65 7.95
CA ILE A 311 9.02 -5.98 7.51
C ILE A 311 9.60 -7.12 8.37
N PHE A 312 9.21 -7.20 9.65
CA PHE A 312 9.70 -8.20 10.59
C PHE A 312 8.53 -9.00 11.19
N PRO A 313 8.12 -10.12 10.55
CA PRO A 313 6.98 -10.93 10.99
C PRO A 313 7.08 -11.40 12.46
N GLN A 314 8.30 -11.51 12.99
CA GLN A 314 8.59 -11.86 14.37
C GLN A 314 8.03 -10.82 15.35
N ILE A 315 8.07 -9.53 15.02
CA ILE A 315 7.57 -8.42 15.86
C ILE A 315 6.04 -8.39 15.84
N ALA A 316 5.43 -8.64 14.68
CA ALA A 316 3.98 -8.80 14.55
C ALA A 316 3.44 -9.95 15.42
N GLY A 317 4.19 -11.05 15.54
CA GLY A 317 3.86 -12.21 16.38
C GLY A 317 4.16 -12.06 17.88
N MET A 318 4.77 -10.95 18.32
CA MET A 318 5.12 -10.75 19.74
C MET A 318 3.90 -10.58 20.64
N MET A 319 4.03 -11.03 21.89
CA MET A 319 3.03 -10.78 22.93
C MET A 319 2.79 -9.28 23.12
N ARG A 320 1.52 -8.86 23.23
CA ARG A 320 1.10 -7.44 23.24
C ARG A 320 1.90 -6.57 24.21
N SER A 321 2.29 -7.09 25.38
CA SER A 321 3.07 -6.35 26.38
C SER A 321 4.46 -5.96 25.86
N LYS A 322 5.19 -6.89 25.22
CA LYS A 322 6.53 -6.62 24.69
C LYS A 322 6.49 -5.69 23.49
N ARG A 323 5.48 -5.83 22.61
CA ARG A 323 5.25 -4.92 21.48
C ARG A 323 4.98 -3.48 21.93
N LYS A 324 4.22 -3.29 23.02
CA LYS A 324 4.01 -1.97 23.62
C LYS A 324 5.29 -1.36 24.18
N ILE A 325 6.14 -2.16 24.84
CA ILE A 325 7.43 -1.67 25.36
C ILE A 325 8.30 -1.18 24.21
N LEU A 326 8.42 -1.97 23.13
CA LEU A 326 9.18 -1.58 21.94
C LEU A 326 8.60 -0.31 21.29
N LEU A 327 7.28 -0.20 21.18
CA LEU A 327 6.60 0.99 20.67
C LEU A 327 6.95 2.24 21.47
N TYR A 328 6.83 2.19 22.80
CA TYR A 328 7.14 3.34 23.64
C TYR A 328 8.63 3.67 23.65
N ALA A 329 9.51 2.66 23.59
CA ALA A 329 10.95 2.86 23.48
C ALA A 329 11.33 3.55 22.15
N ALA A 330 10.78 3.10 21.03
CA ALA A 330 11.02 3.69 19.72
C ALA A 330 10.46 5.11 19.62
N LEU A 331 9.24 5.33 20.14
CA LEU A 331 8.60 6.65 20.20
C LEU A 331 9.43 7.63 21.03
N PHE A 332 9.86 7.22 22.23
CA PHE A 332 10.68 8.05 23.09
C PHE A 332 12.06 8.32 22.47
N GLY A 333 12.68 7.31 21.86
CA GLY A 333 13.95 7.46 21.15
C GLY A 333 13.87 8.46 20.00
N LEU A 334 12.85 8.37 19.15
CA LEU A 334 12.61 9.33 18.06
C LEU A 334 12.31 10.74 18.58
N LEU A 335 11.47 10.86 19.62
CA LEU A 335 11.18 12.16 20.21
C LEU A 335 12.44 12.80 20.80
N PHE A 336 13.29 12.00 21.45
CA PHE A 336 14.56 12.43 21.99
C PHE A 336 15.51 12.93 20.89
N LEU A 337 15.70 12.14 19.83
CA LEU A 337 16.55 12.54 18.69
C LEU A 337 16.01 13.79 17.99
N ALA A 338 14.70 13.86 17.71
CA ALA A 338 14.07 15.04 17.14
C ALA A 338 14.25 16.30 18.00
N SER A 339 14.25 16.16 19.33
CA SER A 339 14.51 17.29 20.24
C SER A 339 15.97 17.72 20.20
N VAL A 340 16.90 16.76 20.12
CA VAL A 340 18.34 17.03 19.96
C VAL A 340 18.61 17.73 18.62
N GLU A 341 18.00 17.25 17.54
CA GLU A 341 18.16 17.85 16.21
C GLU A 341 17.57 19.25 16.11
N ALA A 342 16.41 19.50 16.72
CA ALA A 342 15.86 20.84 16.84
C ALA A 342 16.84 21.79 17.56
N SER A 343 17.48 21.31 18.63
CA SER A 343 18.49 22.08 19.36
C SER A 343 19.77 22.31 18.53
N LEU A 344 20.22 21.30 17.78
CA LEU A 344 21.39 21.42 16.90
C LEU A 344 21.11 22.37 15.73
N ALA A 345 19.89 22.38 15.19
CA ALA A 345 19.49 23.32 14.14
C ALA A 345 19.48 24.77 14.62
N ILE A 346 19.07 25.03 15.88
CA ILE A 346 19.21 26.36 16.50
C ILE A 346 20.68 26.74 16.62
N LEU A 347 21.54 25.80 17.05
CA LEU A 347 22.98 26.05 17.16
C LEU A 347 23.60 26.36 15.80
N ARG A 348 23.19 25.66 14.74
CA ARG A 348 23.64 25.92 13.36
C ARG A 348 23.38 27.37 12.94
N GLU A 349 22.19 27.89 13.20
CA GLU A 349 21.84 29.27 12.85
C GLU A 349 22.63 30.28 13.69
N ALA A 350 22.82 30.00 14.99
CA ALA A 350 23.64 30.85 15.86
C ALA A 350 25.12 30.90 15.41
N LEU A 351 25.67 29.77 14.94
CA LEU A 351 27.03 29.70 14.37
C LEU A 351 27.13 30.51 13.07
N ALA A 352 26.14 30.37 12.17
CA ALA A 352 26.12 31.14 10.93
C ALA A 352 26.03 32.67 11.16
N GLU A 353 25.28 33.08 12.19
CA GLU A 353 25.22 34.49 12.59
C GLU A 353 26.55 35.00 13.15
N ALA A 354 27.23 34.18 13.96
CA ALA A 354 28.56 34.49 14.51
C ALA A 354 29.62 34.63 13.42
N ASP A 355 29.65 33.71 12.45
CA ASP A 355 30.57 33.76 11.31
C ASP A 355 30.34 35.01 10.46
N ALA A 356 29.08 35.31 10.15
CA ALA A 356 28.73 36.51 9.38
C ALA A 356 29.08 37.82 10.14
N ALA A 357 29.01 37.82 11.47
CA ALA A 357 29.44 38.96 12.28
C ALA A 357 30.98 39.11 12.27
N LEU A 358 31.71 38.00 12.35
CA LEU A 358 33.17 37.98 12.26
C LEU A 358 33.65 38.49 10.89
N ASP A 359 33.06 38.01 9.80
CA ASP A 359 33.39 38.42 8.43
C ASP A 359 33.21 39.93 8.22
N ARG A 360 32.10 40.50 8.73
CA ARG A 360 31.86 41.96 8.67
C ARG A 360 32.88 42.75 9.49
N SER A 361 33.25 42.23 10.67
CA SER A 361 34.31 42.83 11.50
C SER A 361 35.68 42.79 10.81
N LEU A 362 35.99 41.72 10.09
CA LEU A 362 37.24 41.55 9.33
C LEU A 362 37.26 42.40 8.05
N ALA A 363 36.10 42.65 7.43
CA ALA A 363 35.95 43.51 6.26
C ALA A 363 36.10 45.01 6.59
N GLY A 364 36.15 45.39 7.87
CA GLY A 364 36.34 46.78 8.30
C GLY A 364 35.09 47.65 8.17
N GLU A 365 33.91 47.07 7.96
CA GLU A 365 32.65 47.81 7.98
C GLU A 365 32.30 48.23 9.42
N THR A 366 32.20 49.54 9.66
CA THR A 366 31.69 50.06 10.93
C THR A 366 30.20 49.76 11.04
N ALA A 367 29.83 49.12 12.15
CA ALA A 367 28.48 48.62 12.44
C ALA A 367 27.37 49.66 12.19
N GLY A 368 26.80 49.62 10.99
CA GLY A 368 25.55 50.26 10.63
C GLY A 368 24.38 49.48 11.21
N VAL A 369 23.67 50.11 12.13
CA VAL A 369 22.61 49.56 12.97
C VAL A 369 21.30 49.41 12.17
N ILE A 370 20.68 48.22 12.30
CA ILE A 370 19.26 47.81 12.05
C ILE A 370 18.85 47.45 10.61
N LEU A 371 18.51 46.15 10.43
CA LEU A 371 17.22 45.64 9.89
C LEU A 371 17.10 44.09 9.85
N ASN A 372 17.93 43.31 10.58
CA ASN A 372 17.92 41.83 10.49
C ASN A 372 17.36 41.05 11.70
N GLU A 373 17.07 41.67 12.85
CA GLU A 373 16.61 40.92 14.05
C GLU A 373 15.30 40.14 13.85
N THR A 374 14.36 40.68 13.08
CA THR A 374 13.08 39.99 12.81
C THR A 374 13.25 38.86 11.79
N SER A 375 14.21 38.98 10.87
CA SER A 375 14.50 37.97 9.86
C SER A 375 15.19 36.75 10.48
N SER A 376 16.13 36.96 11.42
CA SER A 376 16.86 35.86 12.06
C SER A 376 15.96 34.94 12.89
N ARG A 377 15.01 35.51 13.66
CA ARG A 377 14.10 34.69 14.50
C ARG A 377 13.20 33.77 13.69
N ILE A 378 12.74 34.22 12.52
CA ILE A 378 11.92 33.40 11.62
C ILE A 378 12.75 32.25 11.07
N THR A 379 14.01 32.49 10.68
CA THR A 379 14.92 31.45 10.20
C THR A 379 15.27 30.45 11.30
N VAL A 380 15.60 30.90 12.52
CA VAL A 380 15.88 30.03 13.68
C VAL A 380 14.69 29.11 13.96
N ILE A 381 13.47 29.66 14.07
CA ILE A 381 12.25 28.87 14.32
C ILE A 381 11.99 27.91 13.15
N GLY A 382 12.19 28.36 11.91
CA GLY A 382 12.04 27.54 10.70
C GLY A 382 12.99 26.34 10.70
N GLN A 383 14.29 26.56 10.96
CA GLN A 383 15.30 25.51 11.04
C GLN A 383 15.06 24.57 12.22
N ALA A 384 14.70 25.09 13.40
CA ALA A 384 14.37 24.28 14.57
C ALA A 384 13.13 23.38 14.33
N THR A 385 12.10 23.93 13.70
CA THR A 385 10.89 23.18 13.34
C THR A 385 11.22 22.12 12.30
N LEU A 386 12.05 22.45 11.31
CA LEU A 386 12.50 21.51 10.30
C LEU A 386 13.30 20.36 10.94
N GLY A 387 14.29 20.67 11.80
CA GLY A 387 15.07 19.68 12.55
C GLY A 387 14.22 18.80 13.48
N PHE A 388 13.11 19.32 14.02
CA PHE A 388 12.19 18.50 14.81
C PHE A 388 11.31 17.58 13.94
N VAL A 389 10.83 18.07 12.80
CA VAL A 389 9.85 17.36 11.97
C VAL A 389 10.50 16.31 11.07
N LEU A 390 11.72 16.58 10.58
CA LEU A 390 12.39 15.73 9.59
C LEU A 390 12.64 14.29 10.08
N PRO A 391 13.03 14.03 11.34
CA PRO A 391 13.13 12.67 11.89
C PRO A 391 11.82 11.87 11.82
N TRP A 392 10.67 12.51 12.02
CA TRP A 392 9.37 11.86 11.90
C TRP A 392 9.03 11.53 10.45
N ILE A 393 9.40 12.40 9.52
CA ILE A 393 9.26 12.14 8.08
C ILE A 393 10.17 10.98 7.68
N LEU A 394 11.42 10.94 8.18
CA LEU A 394 12.35 9.84 7.96
C LEU A 394 11.88 8.53 8.58
N ALA A 395 11.17 8.57 9.71
CA ALA A 395 10.56 7.37 10.27
C ALA A 395 9.49 6.76 9.34
N MET A 396 8.81 7.58 8.54
CA MET A 396 7.82 7.11 7.56
C MET A 396 8.43 6.33 6.39
N VAL A 397 9.76 6.36 6.22
CA VAL A 397 10.49 5.63 5.17
C VAL A 397 10.31 4.12 5.27
N ALA A 398 9.96 3.60 6.45
CA ALA A 398 9.64 2.20 6.63
C ALA A 398 8.50 1.72 5.70
N VAL A 399 7.48 2.54 5.47
CA VAL A 399 6.32 2.19 4.64
C VAL A 399 6.69 1.97 3.16
N PRO A 400 7.33 2.91 2.45
CA PRO A 400 7.82 2.65 1.10
C PRO A 400 8.93 1.61 1.05
N LEU A 401 9.72 1.45 2.12
CA LEU A 401 10.73 0.38 2.19
C LEU A 401 10.08 -1.01 2.17
N GLU A 402 9.00 -1.22 2.92
CA GLU A 402 8.24 -2.48 2.88
C GLU A 402 7.69 -2.75 1.48
N MET A 403 7.00 -1.77 0.89
CA MET A 403 6.47 -1.88 -0.48
C MET A 403 7.59 -2.19 -1.50
N PHE A 404 8.76 -1.58 -1.31
CA PHE A 404 9.93 -1.85 -2.13
C PHE A 404 10.42 -3.27 -1.95
N ILE A 405 10.56 -3.76 -0.71
CA ILE A 405 11.01 -5.13 -0.44
C ILE A 405 10.06 -6.14 -1.08
N GLU A 406 8.74 -6.00 -0.86
CA GLU A 406 7.72 -6.89 -1.44
C GLU A 406 7.78 -6.92 -2.97
N ALA A 407 7.86 -5.75 -3.62
CA ALA A 407 7.83 -5.65 -5.06
C ALA A 407 9.20 -5.90 -5.73
N SER A 408 10.30 -5.78 -4.97
CA SER A 408 11.67 -5.89 -5.49
C SER A 408 11.97 -7.25 -6.08
N GLN A 409 11.49 -8.34 -5.46
CA GLN A 409 11.74 -9.69 -5.96
C GLN A 409 11.20 -9.87 -7.39
N HIS A 410 9.99 -9.38 -7.65
CA HIS A 410 9.38 -9.40 -8.98
C HIS A 410 10.14 -8.49 -9.94
N ALA A 411 10.45 -7.26 -9.52
CA ALA A 411 11.15 -6.28 -10.35
C ALA A 411 12.56 -6.77 -10.75
N PHE A 412 13.34 -7.30 -9.80
CA PHE A 412 14.67 -7.87 -10.05
C PHE A 412 14.60 -9.09 -10.95
N THR A 413 13.62 -9.98 -10.75
CA THR A 413 13.45 -11.15 -11.63
C THR A 413 13.13 -10.71 -13.06
N ARG A 414 12.28 -9.71 -13.24
CA ARG A 414 11.96 -9.13 -14.56
C ARG A 414 13.17 -8.48 -15.23
N ILE A 415 13.98 -7.73 -14.46
CA ILE A 415 15.24 -7.14 -14.96
C ILE A 415 16.24 -8.24 -15.32
N PHE A 416 16.37 -9.28 -14.51
CA PHE A 416 17.24 -10.41 -14.78
C PHE A 416 16.84 -11.14 -16.07
N ILE A 417 15.54 -11.41 -16.26
CA ILE A 417 14.99 -11.99 -17.50
C ILE A 417 15.34 -11.09 -18.70
N LEU A 418 15.17 -9.77 -18.56
CA LEU A 418 15.53 -8.81 -19.62
C LEU A 418 17.03 -8.89 -19.97
N ILE A 419 17.90 -8.91 -18.96
CA ILE A 419 19.36 -9.01 -19.14
C ILE A 419 19.73 -10.32 -19.82
N MET A 420 19.16 -11.45 -19.38
CA MET A 420 19.42 -12.76 -20.00
C MET A 420 18.94 -12.82 -21.45
N ASN A 421 17.76 -12.26 -21.76
CA ASN A 421 17.28 -12.17 -23.13
C ASN A 421 18.18 -11.28 -24.00
N LEU A 422 18.60 -10.12 -23.48
CA LEU A 422 19.54 -9.23 -24.18
C LEU A 422 20.87 -9.91 -24.43
N LEU A 423 21.43 -10.59 -23.42
CA LEU A 423 22.65 -11.39 -23.56
C LEU A 423 22.50 -12.48 -24.62
N GLY A 424 21.34 -13.14 -24.66
CA GLY A 424 21.02 -14.14 -25.66
C GLY A 424 20.98 -13.55 -27.07
N HIS A 425 20.29 -12.43 -27.27
CA HIS A 425 20.23 -11.75 -28.56
C HIS A 425 21.59 -11.20 -29.02
N ILE A 426 22.38 -10.63 -28.11
CA ILE A 426 23.74 -10.15 -28.40
C ILE A 426 24.65 -11.32 -28.79
N SER A 427 24.56 -12.44 -28.06
CA SER A 427 25.36 -13.63 -28.36
C SER A 427 25.02 -14.22 -29.72
N ASP A 428 23.73 -14.34 -30.06
CA ASP A 428 23.30 -14.78 -31.39
C ASP A 428 23.79 -13.82 -32.48
N ALA A 429 23.62 -12.50 -32.29
CA ALA A 429 24.07 -11.50 -33.26
C ALA A 429 25.59 -11.55 -33.48
N LEU A 430 26.38 -11.66 -32.41
CA LEU A 430 27.83 -11.82 -32.50
C LEU A 430 28.21 -13.13 -33.20
N ALA A 431 27.50 -14.23 -32.94
CA ALA A 431 27.74 -15.50 -33.64
C ALA A 431 27.55 -15.34 -35.16
N TYR A 432 26.50 -14.66 -35.61
CA TYR A 432 26.28 -14.37 -37.04
C TYR A 432 27.39 -13.50 -37.64
N ILE A 433 27.85 -12.47 -36.91
CA ILE A 433 28.96 -11.60 -37.38
C ILE A 433 30.26 -12.40 -37.49
N ILE A 434 30.57 -13.24 -36.51
CA ILE A 434 31.77 -14.09 -36.49
C ILE A 434 31.74 -15.08 -37.66
N GLU A 435 30.60 -15.73 -37.91
CA GLU A 435 30.43 -16.64 -39.03
C GLU A 435 30.62 -15.92 -40.38
N ALA A 436 30.04 -14.74 -40.54
CA ALA A 436 30.23 -13.91 -41.74
C ALA A 436 31.70 -13.50 -41.93
N LEU A 437 32.41 -13.13 -40.85
CA LEU A 437 33.80 -12.73 -40.89
C LEU A 437 34.72 -13.89 -41.25
N PHE A 438 34.51 -15.08 -40.69
CA PHE A 438 35.29 -16.27 -41.03
C PHE A 438 35.00 -16.79 -42.45
N ASN A 439 33.76 -16.68 -42.92
CA ASN A 439 33.43 -16.98 -44.32
C ASN A 439 34.11 -16.00 -45.27
N LEU A 440 34.09 -14.70 -44.96
CA LEU A 440 34.81 -13.69 -45.73
C LEU A 440 36.32 -13.92 -45.72
N LEU A 441 36.90 -14.29 -44.57
CA LEU A 441 38.30 -14.64 -44.45
C LEU A 441 38.66 -15.86 -45.32
N SER A 442 37.78 -16.86 -45.36
CA SER A 442 37.94 -18.06 -46.21
C SER A 442 37.91 -17.68 -47.70
N HIS A 443 36.99 -16.80 -48.11
CA HIS A 443 36.93 -16.29 -49.49
C HIS A 443 38.14 -15.42 -49.86
N LEU A 444 38.62 -14.56 -48.95
CA LEU A 444 39.83 -13.77 -49.16
C LEU A 444 41.07 -14.66 -49.26
N PHE A 445 41.15 -15.72 -48.45
CA PHE A 445 42.21 -16.71 -48.52
C PHE A 445 42.20 -17.44 -49.87
N ASP A 446 41.03 -17.89 -50.34
CA ASP A 446 40.91 -18.51 -51.67
C ASP A 446 41.27 -17.52 -52.80
N ALA A 447 40.85 -16.26 -52.70
CA ALA A 447 41.22 -15.21 -53.65
C ALA A 447 42.74 -14.95 -53.67
N TYR A 448 43.41 -15.01 -52.52
CA TYR A 448 44.85 -14.86 -52.40
C TYR A 448 45.63 -16.04 -53.03
N ILE A 449 45.02 -17.19 -53.27
CA ILE A 449 45.69 -18.37 -53.87
C ILE A 449 45.16 -18.63 -55.30
N ILE A 450 44.48 -17.67 -55.94
CA ILE A 450 43.93 -17.82 -57.29
C ILE A 450 45.00 -18.12 -58.36
N ILE A 451 46.16 -17.45 -58.30
CA ILE A 451 47.18 -17.59 -59.35
C ILE A 451 47.82 -19.00 -59.34
N PRO A 452 48.29 -19.54 -58.20
CA PRO A 452 48.85 -20.90 -58.16
C PRO A 452 47.81 -21.98 -58.47
N THR A 453 46.56 -21.79 -58.03
CA THR A 453 45.48 -22.77 -58.26
C THR A 453 45.09 -22.87 -59.74
N GLN A 454 45.01 -21.75 -60.46
CA GLN A 454 44.74 -21.78 -61.90
C GLN A 454 45.87 -22.44 -62.69
N VAL A 455 47.13 -22.17 -62.32
CA VAL A 455 48.30 -22.82 -62.95
C VAL A 455 48.29 -24.33 -62.70
N ALA A 456 48.01 -24.77 -61.47
CA ALA A 456 47.89 -26.18 -61.14
C ALA A 456 46.75 -26.87 -61.90
N ASN A 457 45.56 -26.27 -61.93
CA ASN A 457 44.40 -26.82 -62.66
C ASN A 457 44.62 -26.87 -64.17
N LEU A 458 45.38 -25.93 -64.75
CA LEU A 458 45.75 -25.94 -66.16
C LEU A 458 46.66 -27.13 -66.50
N ILE A 459 47.61 -27.45 -65.60
CA ILE A 459 48.51 -28.59 -65.73
C ILE A 459 47.75 -29.92 -65.61
N GLU A 460 46.84 -30.02 -64.64
CA GLU A 460 46.00 -31.21 -64.44
C GLU A 460 45.05 -31.45 -65.63
N ASN A 461 44.44 -30.39 -66.17
CA ASN A 461 43.60 -30.47 -67.37
C ASN A 461 44.39 -30.82 -68.65
N MET A 462 45.67 -30.48 -68.72
CA MET A 462 46.55 -30.93 -69.81
C MET A 462 46.92 -32.40 -69.69
N GLN A 463 47.14 -32.89 -68.46
CA GLN A 463 47.41 -34.31 -68.20
C GLN A 463 46.18 -35.22 -68.39
N ALA A 464 44.97 -34.72 -68.14
CA ALA A 464 43.73 -35.46 -68.36
C ALA A 464 43.28 -35.51 -69.85
N ARG A 465 43.91 -34.70 -70.72
CA ARG A 465 43.63 -34.65 -72.17
C ARG A 465 44.62 -35.46 -73.02
N THR A 466 45.70 -35.94 -72.42
CA THR A 466 46.64 -36.94 -72.98
C THR A 466 46.28 -38.32 -72.47
#